data_AF-A0A9Q0SGD2-F1
#
_entry.id   AF-A0A9Q0SGD2-F1
#
_cell.length_a   1.000
_cell.length_b   1.000
_cell.length_c   1.000
_cell.angle_alpha   90.00
_cell.angle_beta   90.00
_cell.angle_gamma   90.00
#
_symmetry.space_group_name_H-M   'P 1'
#
loop_
_entity.id
_entity.type
_entity.pdbx_description
1 polymer ?
#
loop_
_entity_poly.entity_id
_entity_poly.type
_entity_poly.pdbx_seq_one_letter_code
_entity_poly.pdbx_strand_id
1 'polypeptide(L)'
;MHFILSVLWRVTSTESAKVHQNRFAEIGLRSLAVAYQKVPEGRKESAGDPWQFIGLMPLFDPPRHDNAETIKRALNLGVNVKMITVDQLVIGKETGRCLGMGTNMYPSSALLGKEKDEPIAALVIDELIEKADGFAGVFPVHFFYFSNSVLELSSWVGKHICGMTGDGVNDAPALKKADIGIAVADANDAAPSASDIVLSEPWP
;
A
#
# COMPACT_ATOMS: atom_id res chain seq x y z
N MET A 1 8.33 32.75 9.46
CA MET A 1 7.36 32.47 10.55
C MET A 1 7.57 31.02 10.95
N HIS A 2 7.84 30.75 12.23
CA HIS A 2 8.36 29.49 12.74
C HIS A 2 7.30 28.38 12.67
N PHE A 3 7.57 27.30 11.92
CA PHE A 3 6.83 26.04 12.09
C PHE A 3 7.59 25.19 13.11
N ILE A 4 6.94 24.98 14.24
CA ILE A 4 7.48 24.23 15.37
C ILE A 4 7.65 22.76 14.98
N LEU A 5 8.88 22.28 15.18
CA LEU A 5 9.36 20.90 15.10
C LEU A 5 8.77 20.01 16.24
N SER A 6 7.47 20.09 16.55
CA SER A 6 6.85 19.36 17.67
C SER A 6 6.24 18.00 17.30
N VAL A 7 6.39 17.55 16.05
CA VAL A 7 5.78 16.28 15.59
C VAL A 7 6.78 15.10 15.63
N LEU A 8 8.05 15.37 15.95
CA LEU A 8 9.07 14.34 16.02
C LEU A 8 9.02 13.64 17.38
N TRP A 9 8.54 12.39 17.38
CA TRP A 9 8.59 11.55 18.57
C TRP A 9 10.02 11.08 18.77
N ARG A 10 10.71 11.71 19.72
CA ARG A 10 12.05 11.30 20.14
C ARG A 10 11.95 9.93 20.79
N VAL A 11 12.70 8.98 20.24
CA VAL A 11 12.75 7.64 20.77
C VAL A 11 14.18 7.28 21.13
N THR A 12 14.36 6.72 22.31
CA THR A 12 15.68 6.49 22.93
C THR A 12 16.31 5.17 22.52
N SER A 13 15.54 4.26 21.92
CA SER A 13 16.01 2.97 21.42
C SER A 13 15.18 2.51 20.21
N THR A 14 15.73 1.57 19.44
CA THR A 14 15.06 0.90 18.32
C THR A 14 13.84 0.09 18.76
N GLU A 15 13.88 -0.53 19.94
CA GLU A 15 12.76 -1.27 20.52
C GLU A 15 11.59 -0.34 20.85
N SER A 16 11.88 0.80 21.49
CA SER A 16 10.86 1.81 21.78
C SER A 16 10.31 2.42 20.49
N ALA A 17 11.14 2.58 19.44
CA ALA A 17 10.66 3.05 18.12
C ALA A 17 9.63 2.08 17.53
N LYS A 18 9.86 0.77 17.63
CA LYS A 18 8.92 -0.25 17.14
C LYS A 18 7.57 -0.21 17.86
N VAL A 19 7.56 0.05 19.17
CA VAL A 19 6.32 0.23 19.94
C VAL A 19 5.52 1.44 19.46
N HIS A 20 6.18 2.58 19.23
CA HIS A 20 5.52 3.79 18.73
C HIS A 20 5.03 3.63 17.29
N GLN A 21 5.82 2.98 16.43
CA GLN A 21 5.41 2.64 15.07
C GLN A 21 4.10 1.83 15.06
N ASN A 22 4.01 0.79 15.90
CA ASN A 22 2.80 -0.04 15.96
C ASN A 22 1.59 0.76 16.42
N ARG A 23 1.75 1.64 17.43
CA ARG A 23 0.68 2.55 17.87
C ARG A 23 0.23 3.52 16.79
N PHE A 24 1.15 4.04 15.99
CA PHE A 24 0.82 4.89 14.85
C PHE A 24 0.06 4.10 13.78
N ALA A 25 0.49 2.87 13.50
CA ALA A 25 -0.18 1.99 12.54
C ALA A 25 -1.63 1.66 12.96
N GLU A 26 -1.89 1.45 14.26
CA GLU A 26 -3.23 1.18 14.82
C GLU A 26 -4.25 2.30 14.54
N ILE A 27 -3.79 3.53 14.35
CA ILE A 27 -4.63 4.69 14.02
C ILE A 27 -4.44 5.16 12.57
N GLY A 28 -3.89 4.31 11.71
CA GLY A 28 -3.75 4.57 10.27
C GLY A 28 -2.62 5.55 9.89
N LEU A 29 -1.65 5.78 10.78
CA LEU A 29 -0.51 6.67 10.51
C LEU A 29 0.71 5.88 10.02
N ARG A 30 1.30 6.35 8.91
CA ARG A 30 2.60 5.89 8.41
C ARG A 30 3.72 6.45 9.29
N SER A 31 4.83 5.74 9.41
CA SER A 31 5.96 6.16 10.24
C SER A 31 7.21 6.43 9.39
N LEU A 32 7.77 7.63 9.48
CA LEU A 32 9.06 7.98 8.88
C LEU A 32 10.15 8.05 9.96
N ALA A 33 11.18 7.22 9.83
CA ALA A 33 12.35 7.24 10.70
C ALA A 33 13.34 8.35 10.29
N VAL A 34 13.78 9.15 11.25
CA VAL A 34 14.78 10.21 11.03
C VAL A 34 16.06 9.85 11.77
N ALA A 35 17.17 9.85 11.05
CA ALA A 35 18.51 9.67 11.58
C ALA A 35 19.46 10.74 11.00
N TYR A 36 20.54 11.02 11.71
CA TYR A 36 21.60 11.91 11.22
C TYR A 36 22.98 11.32 11.48
N GLN A 37 23.96 11.75 10.69
CA GLN A 37 25.35 11.35 10.81
C GLN A 37 26.21 12.61 10.64
N LYS A 38 27.32 12.68 11.37
CA LYS A 38 28.34 13.69 11.16
C LYS A 38 29.38 13.15 10.19
N VAL A 39 29.92 14.00 9.32
CA VAL A 39 31.01 13.67 8.40
C VAL A 39 32.21 14.55 8.77
N PRO A 40 33.13 14.06 9.63
CA PRO A 40 34.22 14.88 10.17
C PRO A 40 35.12 15.50 9.09
N GLU A 41 35.33 14.78 7.99
CA GLU A 41 36.18 15.22 6.88
C GLU A 41 35.51 16.28 5.96
N GLY A 42 34.20 16.51 6.09
CA GLY A 42 33.49 17.54 5.33
C GLY A 42 33.42 17.34 3.81
N ARG A 43 33.84 16.18 3.29
CA ARG A 43 33.77 15.84 1.86
C ARG A 43 32.63 14.86 1.60
N LYS A 44 31.97 15.01 0.44
CA LYS A 44 30.80 14.20 0.04
C LYS A 44 31.07 12.69 0.01
N GLU A 45 32.28 12.30 -0.38
CA GLU A 45 32.71 10.90 -0.55
C GLU A 45 33.25 10.29 0.75
N SER A 46 33.44 11.08 1.81
CA SER A 46 34.06 10.60 3.04
C SER A 46 33.09 9.80 3.90
N ALA A 47 33.60 8.79 4.60
CA ALA A 47 32.85 8.08 5.62
C ALA A 47 32.48 9.04 6.76
N GLY A 48 31.23 8.94 7.24
CA GLY A 48 30.80 9.62 8.45
C GLY A 48 30.82 8.70 9.68
N ASP A 49 30.47 9.27 10.82
CA ASP A 49 30.30 8.58 12.10
C ASP A 49 29.13 7.59 12.09
N PRO A 50 28.93 6.71 13.08
CA PRO A 50 27.71 5.90 13.15
C PRO A 50 26.43 6.76 13.08
N TRP A 51 25.44 6.32 12.30
CA TRP A 51 24.14 6.99 12.21
C TRP A 51 23.48 7.05 13.58
N GLN A 52 23.01 8.23 13.95
CA GLN A 52 22.30 8.49 15.18
C GLN A 52 20.81 8.61 14.87
N PHE A 53 20.03 7.67 15.37
CA PHE A 53 18.58 7.72 15.29
C PHE A 53 18.05 8.88 16.16
N ILE A 54 17.20 9.73 15.58
CA ILE A 54 16.62 10.89 16.26
C ILE A 54 15.19 10.61 16.71
N GLY A 55 14.40 9.95 15.88
CA GLY A 55 13.00 9.66 16.20
C GLY A 55 12.16 9.21 15.02
N LEU A 56 10.86 9.09 15.30
CA LEU A 56 9.81 8.79 14.31
C LEU A 56 8.92 10.00 14.09
N MET A 57 8.54 10.22 12.84
CA MET A 57 7.52 11.19 12.44
C MET A 57 6.30 10.44 11.92
N PRO A 58 5.13 10.53 12.59
CA PRO A 58 3.90 9.98 12.05
C PRO A 58 3.38 10.84 10.91
N LEU A 59 2.93 10.21 9.84
CA LEU A 59 2.39 10.83 8.63
C LEU A 59 0.99 10.28 8.41
N PHE A 60 0.03 11.18 8.25
CA PHE A 60 -1.33 10.82 7.87
C PHE A 60 -1.49 10.98 6.37
N ASP A 61 -2.00 9.93 5.72
CA ASP A 61 -2.40 9.93 4.31
C ASP A 61 -3.94 9.92 4.27
N PRO A 62 -4.60 11.10 4.36
CA PRO A 62 -6.04 11.15 4.48
C PRO A 62 -6.70 10.57 3.21
N PRO A 63 -7.73 9.70 3.36
CA PRO A 63 -8.55 9.35 2.21
C PRO A 63 -9.18 10.62 1.62
N ARG A 64 -9.35 10.65 0.29
CA ARG A 64 -10.04 11.76 -0.36
C ARG A 64 -11.49 11.82 0.14
N HIS A 65 -12.04 13.03 0.12
CA HIS A 65 -13.36 13.32 0.68
C HIS A 65 -14.50 12.59 -0.06
N ASP A 66 -14.30 12.27 -1.34
CA ASP A 66 -15.25 11.59 -2.22
C ASP A 66 -15.06 10.07 -2.26
N ASN A 67 -13.88 9.54 -1.88
CA ASN A 67 -13.54 8.11 -1.98
C ASN A 67 -14.61 7.19 -1.38
N ALA A 68 -15.10 7.50 -0.17
CA ALA A 68 -16.09 6.67 0.50
C ALA A 68 -17.43 6.63 -0.27
N GLU A 69 -17.84 7.76 -0.85
CA GLU A 69 -19.05 7.82 -1.68
C GLU A 69 -18.84 7.08 -3.01
N THR A 70 -17.69 7.25 -3.64
CA THR A 70 -17.32 6.57 -4.89
C THR A 70 -17.30 5.05 -4.72
N ILE A 71 -16.70 4.54 -3.64
CA ILE A 71 -16.72 3.10 -3.31
C ILE A 71 -18.15 2.62 -3.11
N LYS A 72 -18.97 3.37 -2.36
CA LYS A 72 -20.38 3.02 -2.15
C LYS A 72 -21.17 2.98 -3.47
N ARG A 73 -20.95 3.94 -4.37
CA ARG A 73 -21.58 3.98 -5.70
C ARG A 73 -21.14 2.78 -6.55
N ALA A 74 -19.85 2.45 -6.55
CA ALA A 74 -19.33 1.28 -7.26
C ALA A 74 -20.00 -0.02 -6.76
N LEU A 75 -20.09 -0.20 -5.44
CA LEU A 75 -20.75 -1.36 -4.83
C LEU A 75 -22.25 -1.44 -5.21
N ASN A 76 -22.96 -0.31 -5.24
CA ASN A 76 -24.36 -0.26 -5.67
C ASN A 76 -24.55 -0.61 -7.15
N LEU A 77 -23.54 -0.39 -7.98
CA LEU A 77 -23.52 -0.78 -9.40
C LEU A 77 -23.07 -2.24 -9.60
N GLY A 78 -22.80 -2.98 -8.52
CA GLY A 78 -22.32 -4.36 -8.57
C GLY A 78 -20.81 -4.48 -8.85
N VAL A 79 -20.06 -3.38 -8.77
CA VAL A 79 -18.60 -3.37 -8.92
C VAL A 79 -17.97 -3.50 -7.54
N ASN A 80 -17.31 -4.63 -7.28
CA ASN A 80 -16.57 -4.85 -6.04
C ASN A 80 -15.23 -4.08 -6.09
N VAL A 81 -14.90 -3.37 -5.01
CA VAL A 81 -13.66 -2.60 -4.90
C VAL A 81 -12.76 -3.24 -3.85
N LYS A 82 -11.53 -3.63 -4.24
CA LYS A 82 -10.55 -4.25 -3.36
C LYS A 82 -9.33 -3.34 -3.20
N MET A 83 -8.87 -3.12 -1.97
CA MET A 83 -7.69 -2.29 -1.70
C MET A 83 -6.40 -3.07 -1.99
N ILE A 84 -5.45 -2.44 -2.70
CA ILE A 84 -4.08 -2.93 -2.82
C ILE A 84 -3.15 -1.86 -2.26
N THR A 85 -2.35 -2.18 -1.25
CA THR A 85 -1.45 -1.20 -0.61
C THR A 85 -0.08 -1.77 -0.25
N VAL A 86 0.94 -0.91 -0.29
CA VAL A 86 2.28 -1.17 0.24
C VAL A 86 2.35 -1.01 1.76
N ASP A 87 1.32 -0.41 2.37
CA ASP A 87 1.24 -0.22 3.81
C ASP A 87 1.14 -1.54 4.56
N GLN A 88 1.41 -1.49 5.87
CA GLN A 88 1.16 -2.61 6.76
C GLN A 88 -0.33 -2.91 6.86
N LEU A 89 -0.67 -4.17 7.11
CA LEU A 89 -2.05 -4.65 7.19
C LEU A 89 -2.94 -3.85 8.14
N VAL A 90 -2.40 -3.43 9.28
CA VAL A 90 -3.15 -2.65 10.28
C VAL A 90 -3.57 -1.30 9.71
N ILE A 91 -2.67 -0.61 9.00
CA ILE A 91 -2.96 0.67 8.34
C ILE A 91 -3.99 0.45 7.23
N GLY A 92 -3.82 -0.58 6.39
CA GLY A 92 -4.77 -0.92 5.34
C GLY A 92 -6.18 -1.17 5.86
N LYS A 93 -6.31 -1.94 6.95
CA LYS A 93 -7.61 -2.19 7.61
C LYS A 93 -8.24 -0.91 8.16
N GLU A 94 -7.44 -0.04 8.77
CA GLU A 94 -7.96 1.22 9.32
C GLU A 94 -8.40 2.18 8.20
N THR A 95 -7.64 2.27 7.11
CA THR A 95 -8.04 3.02 5.91
C THR A 95 -9.31 2.43 5.30
N GLY A 96 -9.39 1.11 5.17
CA GLY A 96 -10.58 0.42 4.64
C GLY A 96 -11.83 0.63 5.50
N ARG A 97 -11.68 0.62 6.83
CA ARG A 97 -12.73 0.97 7.78
C ARG A 97 -13.23 2.39 7.58
N CYS A 98 -12.32 3.36 7.43
CA CYS A 98 -12.66 4.76 7.17
C CYS A 98 -13.39 4.95 5.82
N LEU A 99 -13.02 4.17 4.81
CA LEU A 99 -13.60 4.21 3.47
C LEU A 99 -14.91 3.43 3.32
N GLY A 100 -15.28 2.61 4.31
CA GLY A 100 -16.48 1.78 4.25
C GLY A 100 -16.37 0.58 3.29
N MET A 101 -15.15 0.14 2.96
CA MET A 101 -14.92 -1.00 2.05
C MET A 101 -14.81 -2.34 2.77
N GLY A 102 -14.83 -2.34 4.10
CA GLY A 102 -14.61 -3.53 4.92
C GLY A 102 -13.18 -3.65 5.44
N THR A 103 -12.96 -4.66 6.28
CA THR A 103 -11.67 -4.92 6.96
C THR A 103 -11.20 -6.36 6.80
N ASN A 104 -11.84 -7.13 5.93
CA ASN A 104 -11.44 -8.50 5.61
C ASN A 104 -10.22 -8.51 4.67
N MET A 105 -9.13 -7.92 5.15
CA MET A 105 -7.89 -7.77 4.40
C MET A 105 -6.81 -8.73 4.90
N TYR A 106 -5.92 -9.11 3.99
CA TYR A 106 -4.86 -10.08 4.23
C TYR A 106 -3.48 -9.53 3.83
N PRO A 107 -2.39 -9.98 4.45
CA PRO A 107 -1.07 -9.64 3.97
C PRO A 107 -0.81 -10.36 2.64
N SER A 108 -0.02 -9.75 1.75
CA SER A 108 0.30 -10.38 0.47
C SER A 108 1.04 -11.72 0.62
N SER A 109 1.68 -11.97 1.78
CA SER A 109 2.29 -13.25 2.13
C SER A 109 1.30 -14.42 2.18
N ALA A 110 0.04 -14.15 2.52
CA ALA A 110 -1.02 -15.16 2.54
C ALA A 110 -1.27 -15.76 1.15
N LEU A 111 -1.08 -14.98 0.09
CA LEU A 111 -1.18 -15.43 -1.31
C LEU A 111 0.00 -16.29 -1.76
N LEU A 112 1.13 -16.26 -1.03
CA LEU A 112 2.34 -17.01 -1.37
C LEU A 112 2.37 -18.40 -0.72
N GLY A 113 1.32 -18.79 0.02
CA GLY A 113 1.26 -20.05 0.76
C GLY A 113 2.35 -20.18 1.84
N LYS A 114 2.97 -19.07 2.24
CA LYS A 114 4.09 -19.02 3.20
C LYS A 114 3.65 -18.78 4.64
N GLU A 115 2.38 -18.50 4.88
CA GLU A 115 1.85 -18.39 6.24
C GLU A 115 1.45 -19.76 6.80
N LYS A 116 1.99 -20.05 7.98
CA LYS A 116 1.73 -21.28 8.77
C LYS A 116 0.53 -21.12 9.71
N ASP A 117 -0.26 -20.06 9.57
CA ASP A 117 -1.43 -19.84 10.41
C ASP A 117 -2.59 -20.69 9.87
N GLU A 118 -3.01 -21.65 10.70
CA GLU A 118 -3.93 -22.74 10.38
C GLU A 118 -5.29 -22.36 9.73
N PRO A 119 -5.90 -21.17 9.92
CA PRO A 119 -7.15 -20.86 9.23
C PRO A 119 -6.97 -20.41 7.76
N ILE A 120 -5.78 -19.94 7.36
CA ILE A 120 -5.50 -19.48 5.98
C ILE A 120 -5.16 -20.67 5.07
N ALA A 121 -4.53 -21.71 5.64
CA ALA A 121 -4.19 -22.94 4.93
C ALA A 121 -5.40 -23.75 4.43
N ALA A 122 -6.61 -23.46 4.93
CA ALA A 122 -7.84 -24.18 4.59
C ALA A 122 -8.62 -23.60 3.39
N LEU A 123 -8.34 -22.35 2.98
CA LEU A 123 -8.99 -21.74 1.82
C LEU A 123 -8.12 -21.92 0.57
N VAL A 124 -8.74 -22.35 -0.53
CA VAL A 124 -8.14 -22.25 -1.85
C VAL A 124 -7.89 -20.76 -2.14
N ILE A 125 -6.71 -20.40 -2.66
CA ILE A 125 -6.29 -19.01 -2.91
C ILE A 125 -7.36 -18.21 -3.65
N ASP A 126 -8.06 -18.83 -4.60
CA ASP A 126 -9.17 -18.22 -5.34
C ASP A 126 -10.33 -17.76 -4.45
N GLU A 127 -10.72 -18.55 -3.45
CA GLU A 127 -11.78 -18.20 -2.50
C GLU A 127 -11.34 -17.11 -1.53
N LEU A 128 -10.06 -17.13 -1.13
CA LEU A 128 -9.49 -16.09 -0.26
C LEU A 128 -9.54 -14.74 -0.99
N ILE A 129 -9.11 -14.72 -2.25
CA ILE A 129 -9.16 -13.55 -3.12
C ILE A 129 -10.60 -13.06 -3.29
N GLU A 130 -11.54 -13.98 -3.49
CA GLU A 130 -12.97 -13.67 -3.65
C GLU A 130 -13.54 -12.91 -2.46
N LYS A 131 -13.28 -13.44 -1.27
CA LYS A 131 -13.84 -12.93 -0.02
C LYS A 131 -13.06 -11.74 0.55
N ALA A 132 -11.83 -11.50 0.11
CA ALA A 132 -10.98 -10.44 0.65
C ALA A 132 -11.43 -9.03 0.19
N ASP A 133 -11.42 -8.07 1.11
CA ASP A 133 -11.64 -6.65 0.83
C ASP A 133 -10.35 -5.94 0.36
N GLY A 134 -9.20 -6.60 0.49
CA GLY A 134 -7.92 -6.05 0.05
C GLY A 134 -6.68 -6.78 0.56
N PHE A 135 -5.54 -6.36 0.03
CA PHE A 135 -4.22 -6.90 0.33
C PHE A 135 -3.22 -5.80 0.70
N ALA A 136 -2.43 -6.05 1.73
CA ALA A 136 -1.44 -5.12 2.26
C ALA A 136 -0.02 -5.68 2.19
N GLY A 137 0.99 -4.81 2.23
CA GLY A 137 2.41 -5.19 2.12
C GLY A 137 2.82 -5.66 0.72
N VAL A 138 2.18 -5.12 -0.33
CA VAL A 138 2.42 -5.53 -1.72
C VAL A 138 3.65 -4.81 -2.29
N PHE A 139 4.84 -5.42 -2.18
CA PHE A 139 6.10 -4.84 -2.70
C PHE A 139 6.36 -5.15 -4.18
N PRO A 140 7.21 -4.41 -4.91
CA PRO A 140 7.60 -4.71 -6.31
C PRO A 140 8.15 -6.13 -6.53
N VAL A 141 8.90 -6.67 -5.57
CA VAL A 141 9.34 -8.08 -5.60
C VAL A 141 8.17 -9.04 -5.38
N HIS A 142 7.19 -8.63 -4.58
CA HIS A 142 5.90 -9.28 -4.57
C HIS A 142 5.26 -9.09 -5.94
N PHE A 143 5.23 -7.94 -6.63
CA PHE A 143 4.76 -7.79 -8.03
C PHE A 143 5.44 -8.69 -9.07
N PHE A 144 6.61 -9.29 -8.82
CA PHE A 144 7.14 -10.37 -9.70
C PHE A 144 6.50 -11.74 -9.37
N TYR A 145 6.28 -12.03 -8.09
CA TYR A 145 5.53 -13.20 -7.62
C TYR A 145 4.01 -13.02 -7.66
N PHE A 146 3.53 -11.78 -7.69
CA PHE A 146 2.20 -11.21 -7.67
C PHE A 146 1.88 -10.73 -9.08
N SER A 147 2.83 -10.63 -10.01
CA SER A 147 2.52 -10.83 -11.44
C SER A 147 2.17 -12.28 -11.68
N ASN A 148 2.75 -13.22 -10.91
CA ASN A 148 2.31 -14.63 -10.86
C ASN A 148 1.06 -14.87 -9.96
N SER A 149 0.84 -14.12 -8.88
CA SER A 149 -0.37 -14.23 -8.02
C SER A 149 -1.51 -13.30 -8.42
N VAL A 150 -1.26 -12.26 -9.22
CA VAL A 150 -2.26 -11.59 -10.08
C VAL A 150 -2.47 -12.41 -11.36
N LEU A 151 -1.59 -13.38 -11.66
CA LEU A 151 -1.87 -14.49 -12.58
C LEU A 151 -2.75 -15.53 -11.87
N GLU A 152 -2.72 -15.64 -10.54
CA GLU A 152 -3.79 -16.34 -9.81
C GLU A 152 -5.03 -15.47 -9.57
N LEU A 153 -4.92 -14.13 -9.54
CA LEU A 153 -6.06 -13.27 -9.87
C LEU A 153 -6.46 -13.40 -11.35
N SER A 154 -5.65 -14.03 -12.22
CA SER A 154 -6.09 -14.38 -13.58
C SER A 154 -6.88 -15.68 -13.64
N SER A 155 -6.88 -16.50 -12.58
CA SER A 155 -7.96 -17.46 -12.30
C SER A 155 -9.28 -16.73 -12.00
N TRP A 156 -9.20 -15.53 -11.40
CA TRP A 156 -10.31 -14.58 -11.23
C TRP A 156 -10.73 -13.91 -12.54
N VAL A 157 -9.79 -13.59 -13.44
CA VAL A 157 -10.07 -13.08 -14.81
C VAL A 157 -10.89 -14.08 -15.63
N GLY A 158 -10.84 -15.38 -15.30
CA GLY A 158 -11.72 -16.39 -15.89
C GLY A 158 -13.20 -16.27 -15.50
N LYS A 159 -13.54 -15.53 -14.43
CA LYS A 159 -14.92 -15.35 -13.92
C LYS A 159 -15.37 -13.88 -13.80
N HIS A 160 -14.44 -12.94 -13.64
CA HIS A 160 -14.70 -11.51 -13.41
C HIS A 160 -13.88 -10.66 -14.36
N ILE A 161 -14.46 -9.54 -14.82
CA ILE A 161 -13.72 -8.50 -15.55
C ILE A 161 -13.03 -7.62 -14.52
N CYS A 162 -11.71 -7.51 -14.59
CA CYS A 162 -10.88 -6.81 -13.61
C CYS A 162 -10.38 -5.47 -14.12
N GLY A 163 -10.72 -4.39 -13.40
CA GLY A 163 -10.12 -3.07 -13.57
C GLY A 163 -9.02 -2.84 -12.54
N MET A 164 -7.82 -2.46 -12.99
CA MET A 164 -6.68 -2.17 -12.11
C MET A 164 -6.29 -0.69 -12.24
N THR A 165 -6.13 -0.01 -11.11
CA THR A 165 -5.64 1.38 -11.08
C THR A 165 -4.17 1.43 -10.67
N GLY A 166 -3.38 2.33 -11.26
CA GLY A 166 -1.96 2.50 -10.91
C GLY A 166 -1.41 3.87 -11.29
N ASP A 167 -0.32 4.26 -10.66
CA ASP A 167 0.33 5.57 -10.84
C ASP A 167 1.82 5.46 -11.21
N GLY A 168 2.41 4.27 -11.05
CA GLY A 168 3.86 4.11 -11.08
C GLY A 168 4.40 3.04 -12.03
N VAL A 169 5.73 3.06 -12.20
CA VAL A 169 6.52 2.02 -12.88
C VAL A 169 6.27 0.64 -12.27
N ASN A 170 6.00 0.58 -10.97
CA ASN A 170 5.72 -0.65 -10.25
C ASN A 170 4.37 -1.27 -10.63
N ASP A 171 3.40 -0.45 -11.05
CA ASP A 171 2.04 -0.91 -11.38
C ASP A 171 1.91 -1.30 -12.85
N ALA A 172 2.81 -0.83 -13.71
CA ALA A 172 2.78 -1.09 -15.16
C ALA A 172 2.58 -2.58 -15.53
N PRO A 173 3.24 -3.57 -14.88
CA PRO A 173 2.98 -4.98 -15.17
C PRO A 173 1.56 -5.44 -14.83
N ALA A 174 0.96 -4.89 -13.76
CA ALA A 174 -0.41 -5.21 -13.34
C ALA A 174 -1.44 -4.53 -14.25
N LEU A 175 -1.20 -3.27 -14.61
CA LEU A 175 -2.02 -2.50 -15.55
C LEU A 175 -2.13 -3.21 -16.90
N LYS A 176 -1.00 -3.65 -17.47
CA LYS A 176 -0.95 -4.33 -18.78
C LYS A 176 -1.68 -5.68 -18.81
N LYS A 177 -1.96 -6.24 -17.65
CA LYS A 177 -2.46 -7.60 -17.51
C LYS A 177 -3.90 -7.67 -17.04
N ALA A 178 -4.39 -6.60 -16.40
CA ALA A 178 -5.82 -6.45 -16.12
C ALA A 178 -6.62 -6.46 -17.43
N ASP A 179 -7.91 -6.77 -17.34
CA ASP A 179 -8.82 -6.62 -18.48
C ASP A 179 -8.95 -5.14 -18.88
N ILE A 180 -8.86 -4.25 -17.88
CA ILE A 180 -8.85 -2.80 -18.05
C ILE A 180 -7.80 -2.19 -17.10
N GLY A 181 -6.65 -1.79 -17.65
CA GLY A 181 -5.66 -0.98 -16.94
C GLY A 181 -6.05 0.50 -16.93
N ILE A 182 -6.04 1.14 -15.76
CA ILE A 182 -6.43 2.54 -15.56
C ILE A 182 -5.27 3.31 -14.94
N ALA A 183 -4.64 4.21 -15.69
CA ALA A 183 -3.65 5.14 -15.15
C ALA A 183 -4.33 6.38 -14.56
N VAL A 184 -3.88 6.82 -13.38
CA VAL A 184 -4.34 8.08 -12.76
C VAL A 184 -3.71 9.30 -13.45
N ALA A 185 -4.33 10.47 -13.32
CA ALA A 185 -3.91 11.68 -14.05
C ALA A 185 -2.47 12.13 -13.77
N ASP A 186 -2.03 11.99 -12.51
CA ASP A 186 -0.69 12.40 -12.08
C ASP A 186 0.34 11.25 -12.13
N ALA A 187 0.04 10.19 -12.88
CA ALA A 187 0.92 9.03 -13.01
C ALA A 187 2.20 9.38 -13.79
N ASN A 188 3.30 8.67 -13.49
CA ASN A 188 4.50 8.78 -14.33
C ASN A 188 4.30 8.06 -15.67
N ASP A 189 5.10 8.41 -16.69
CA ASP A 189 4.96 7.96 -18.09
C ASP A 189 4.86 6.43 -18.27
N ALA A 190 5.34 5.63 -17.32
CA ALA A 190 5.28 4.18 -17.39
C ALA A 190 3.86 3.63 -17.20
N ALA A 191 3.04 4.24 -16.34
CA ALA A 191 1.68 3.78 -16.08
C ALA A 191 0.72 4.04 -17.27
N PRO A 192 0.64 5.26 -17.85
CA PRO A 192 -0.13 5.52 -19.06
C PRO A 192 0.28 4.63 -20.24
N SER A 193 1.58 4.36 -20.40
CA SER A 193 2.10 3.48 -21.46
C SER A 193 1.68 2.02 -21.31
N ALA A 194 1.25 1.61 -20.10
CA ALA A 194 0.84 0.26 -19.77
C ALA A 194 -0.67 0.11 -19.51
N SER A 195 -1.45 1.19 -19.61
CA SER A 195 -2.89 1.23 -19.32
C SER A 195 -3.74 1.34 -20.59
N ASP A 196 -4.98 0.86 -20.52
CA ASP A 196 -5.99 1.02 -21.58
C ASP A 196 -6.70 2.38 -21.49
N ILE A 197 -6.87 2.90 -20.27
CA ILE A 197 -7.53 4.17 -19.97
C ILE A 197 -6.59 5.05 -19.15
N VAL A 198 -6.51 6.32 -19.52
CA VAL A 198 -5.81 7.34 -18.74
C VAL A 198 -6.84 8.36 -18.26
N LEU A 199 -6.93 8.55 -16.95
CA LEU A 199 -7.78 9.60 -16.38
C LEU A 199 -7.11 10.95 -16.62
N SER A 200 -7.80 11.87 -17.29
CA SER A 200 -7.25 13.19 -17.66
C SER A 200 -7.35 14.23 -16.56
N GLU A 201 -8.18 13.98 -15.54
CA GLU A 201 -8.35 14.85 -14.39
C GLU A 201 -8.02 14.04 -13.13
N PRO A 202 -7.27 14.61 -12.18
CA PRO A 202 -7.13 13.99 -10.87
C PRO A 202 -8.52 13.89 -10.24
N TRP A 203 -8.74 12.84 -9.45
CA TRP A 203 -9.98 12.68 -8.69
C TRP A 203 -10.26 13.99 -7.90
N PRO A 204 -11.52 14.48 -7.91
CA PRO A 204 -11.88 15.77 -7.32
C PRO A 204 -11.47 15.95 -5.85
#